data_AF-A0A970EPA1-F1
#
_entry.id   AF-A0A970EPA1-F1
#
_cell.length_a   1.000
_cell.length_b   1.000
_cell.length_c   1.000
_cell.angle_alpha   90.00
_cell.angle_beta   90.00
_cell.angle_gamma   90.00
#
_symmetry.space_group_name_H-M   'P 1'
#
loop_
_entity.id
_entity.type
_entity.pdbx_description
1 polymer ?
#
loop_
_entity_poly.entity_id
_entity_poly.type
_entity_poly.pdbx_seq_one_letter_code
_entity_poly.pdbx_strand_id
1 'polypeptide(L)'
;MDISLLKVKNRWEELVDTAIERMLEEGAFSCSCGKCRADVGAIALNSLPPDYVPVGVGAAEAASTGEDELQHRLSQAEAAVRRALDLVKQAPLHSGASEPVLVNPNEDLVRTVLADVLAHQKEEQWSALQLAWALAYSLRELPPKYTTTPKGEAYARADEIQPSAVAQVLVSVHSSLQRVKAEVSGA
;
A
#
# COMPACT_ATOMS: atom_id res chain seq x y z
N MET A 1 4.90 -14.68 -17.39
CA MET A 1 4.08 -14.88 -16.18
C MET A 1 3.18 -13.66 -16.04
N ASP A 2 1.93 -13.83 -15.63
CA ASP A 2 1.00 -12.71 -15.50
C ASP A 2 1.17 -12.02 -14.14
N ILE A 3 1.76 -10.81 -14.17
CA ILE A 3 2.06 -9.99 -12.98
C ILE A 3 0.78 -9.50 -12.31
N SER A 4 -0.35 -9.43 -13.03
CA SER A 4 -1.64 -9.01 -12.47
C SER A 4 -2.20 -10.01 -11.44
N LEU A 5 -1.77 -11.28 -11.51
CA LEU A 5 -2.21 -12.33 -10.58
C LEU A 5 -1.45 -12.31 -9.24
N LEU A 6 -0.36 -11.54 -9.14
CA LEU A 6 0.43 -11.43 -7.91
C LEU A 6 -0.34 -10.62 -6.87
N LYS A 7 -0.54 -11.19 -5.69
CA LYS A 7 -1.25 -10.51 -4.58
C LYS A 7 -0.26 -10.08 -3.51
N VAL A 8 -0.30 -8.80 -3.18
CA VAL A 8 0.39 -8.20 -2.04
C VAL A 8 -0.62 -7.39 -1.24
N LYS A 9 -0.39 -7.23 0.07
CA LYS A 9 -1.20 -6.37 0.93
C LYS A 9 -0.32 -5.49 1.80
N ASN A 10 -0.75 -4.27 2.08
CA ASN A 10 -0.13 -3.45 3.10
C ASN A 10 -0.69 -3.85 4.47
N ARG A 11 0.17 -4.31 5.38
CA ARG A 11 -0.26 -4.80 6.70
C ARG A 11 -0.89 -3.70 7.57
N TRP A 12 -0.74 -2.42 7.21
CA TRP A 12 -1.43 -1.33 7.89
C TRP A 12 -2.91 -1.21 7.56
N GLU A 13 -3.39 -1.75 6.44
CA GLU A 13 -4.80 -1.61 6.01
C GLU A 13 -5.76 -2.16 7.07
N GLU A 14 -5.55 -3.41 7.49
CA GLU A 14 -6.39 -4.06 8.52
C GLU A 14 -6.32 -3.35 9.88
N LEU A 15 -5.15 -2.82 10.26
CA LEU A 15 -4.96 -2.09 11.53
C LEU A 15 -5.64 -0.72 11.49
N VAL A 16 -5.58 -0.02 10.36
CA VAL A 16 -6.25 1.26 10.16
C VAL A 16 -7.76 1.06 10.13
N ASP A 17 -8.27 0.03 9.46
CA ASP A 17 -9.69 -0.31 9.48
C ASP A 17 -10.18 -0.61 10.90
N THR A 18 -9.45 -1.43 11.65
CA THR A 18 -9.74 -1.73 13.06
C THR A 18 -9.75 -0.44 13.92
N ALA A 19 -8.78 0.44 13.73
CA ALA A 19 -8.71 1.71 14.44
C ALA A 19 -9.88 2.65 14.09
N ILE A 20 -10.30 2.69 12.82
CA ILE A 20 -11.48 3.45 12.37
C ILE A 20 -12.75 2.93 13.06
N GLU A 21 -12.94 1.61 13.12
CA GLU A 21 -14.10 1.00 13.77
C GLU A 21 -14.19 1.36 15.26
N ARG A 22 -13.09 1.23 15.99
CA ARG A 22 -13.02 1.63 17.42
C ARG A 22 -13.40 3.10 17.62
N MET A 23 -12.86 3.99 16.79
CA MET A 23 -13.13 5.42 16.89
C MET A 23 -14.57 5.80 16.49
N LEU A 24 -15.22 5.00 15.65
CA LEU A 24 -16.65 5.13 15.37
C LEU A 24 -17.49 4.75 16.58
N GLU A 25 -17.14 3.65 17.26
CA GLU A 25 -17.80 3.22 18.51
C GLU A 25 -17.63 4.24 19.64
N GLU A 26 -16.47 4.89 19.73
CA GLU A 26 -16.19 6.00 20.67
C GLU A 26 -16.94 7.30 20.32
N GLY A 27 -17.60 7.38 19.15
CA GLY A 27 -18.27 8.61 18.70
C GLY A 27 -17.31 9.72 18.29
N ALA A 28 -16.06 9.40 17.93
CA ALA A 28 -15.04 10.40 17.60
C ALA A 28 -15.24 11.05 16.21
N PHE A 29 -16.05 10.43 15.33
CA PHE A 29 -16.36 10.94 14.00
C PHE A 29 -17.45 12.01 14.04
N SER A 30 -17.20 13.16 13.40
CA SER A 30 -18.25 14.16 13.15
C SER A 30 -19.23 13.73 12.05
N CYS A 31 -18.76 12.91 11.12
CA CYS A 31 -19.55 12.30 10.06
C CYS A 31 -19.01 10.91 9.74
N SER A 32 -19.88 9.91 9.79
CA SER A 32 -19.53 8.50 9.59
C SER A 32 -19.93 7.97 8.21
N CYS A 33 -20.11 8.84 7.21
CA CYS A 33 -20.41 8.42 5.83
C CYS A 33 -19.21 7.68 5.21
N GLY A 34 -19.46 6.81 4.23
CA GLY A 34 -18.41 6.00 3.59
C GLY A 34 -17.26 6.82 3.00
N LYS A 35 -17.52 8.03 2.49
CA LYS A 35 -16.49 8.92 1.96
C LYS A 35 -15.56 9.46 3.05
N CYS A 36 -16.11 10.00 4.14
CA CYS A 36 -15.29 10.47 5.26
C CYS A 36 -14.47 9.33 5.88
N ARG A 37 -15.03 8.11 5.97
CA ARG A 37 -14.27 6.94 6.43
C ARG A 37 -13.11 6.61 5.49
N ALA A 38 -13.36 6.59 4.19
CA ALA A 38 -12.31 6.33 3.20
C ALA A 38 -11.23 7.42 3.20
N ASP A 39 -11.61 8.70 3.31
CA ASP A 39 -10.65 9.81 3.35
C ASP A 39 -9.77 9.73 4.61
N VAL A 40 -10.37 9.39 5.76
CA VAL A 40 -9.63 9.10 7.00
C VAL A 40 -8.65 7.95 6.79
N GLY A 41 -9.10 6.84 6.17
CA GLY A 41 -8.26 5.69 5.86
C GLY A 41 -7.08 6.05 4.94
N ALA A 42 -7.33 6.76 3.85
CA ALA A 42 -6.29 7.17 2.92
C ALA A 42 -5.25 8.10 3.58
N ILE A 43 -5.71 9.11 4.34
CA ILE A 43 -4.81 10.03 5.05
C ILE A 43 -3.99 9.28 6.11
N ALA A 44 -4.62 8.38 6.87
CA ALA A 44 -3.93 7.58 7.88
C ALA A 44 -2.86 6.70 7.26
N LEU A 45 -3.19 5.92 6.23
CA LEU A 45 -2.25 5.03 5.52
C LEU A 45 -1.09 5.79 4.87
N ASN A 46 -1.36 6.97 4.31
CA ASN A 46 -0.32 7.83 3.74
C ASN A 46 0.65 8.41 4.78
N SER A 47 0.28 8.37 6.07
CA SER A 47 1.13 8.82 7.18
C SER A 47 1.93 7.70 7.86
N LEU A 48 1.70 6.45 7.46
CA LEU A 48 2.33 5.26 8.03
C LEU A 48 3.46 4.75 7.11
N PRO A 49 4.52 4.14 7.67
CA PRO A 49 5.59 3.56 6.86
C PRO A 49 5.05 2.40 6.01
N PRO A 50 5.36 2.30 4.71
CA PRO A 50 4.82 1.24 3.85
C PRO A 50 5.28 -0.14 4.31
N ASP A 51 4.37 -1.12 4.36
CA ASP A 51 4.67 -2.45 4.87
C ASP A 51 3.90 -3.53 4.10
N TYR A 52 4.38 -3.82 2.90
CA TYR A 52 3.75 -4.76 1.97
C TYR A 52 4.25 -6.19 2.15
N VAL A 53 3.37 -7.17 2.09
CA VAL A 53 3.71 -8.61 2.09
C VAL A 53 2.95 -9.35 0.99
N PRO A 54 3.52 -10.42 0.40
CA PRO A 54 2.76 -11.32 -0.45
C PRO A 54 1.57 -11.97 0.29
N VAL A 55 0.51 -12.29 -0.45
CA VAL A 55 -0.70 -12.95 0.06
C VAL A 55 -1.01 -14.19 -0.76
N GLY A 56 -1.39 -15.29 -0.09
CA GLY A 56 -1.83 -16.53 -0.73
C GLY A 56 -0.89 -17.71 -0.48
N VAL A 57 -1.07 -18.79 -1.24
CA VAL A 57 -0.39 -20.07 -1.01
C VAL A 57 1.14 -19.92 -1.19
N GLY A 58 1.90 -20.30 -0.17
CA GLY A 58 3.37 -20.22 -0.16
C GLY A 58 3.92 -18.86 0.31
N ALA A 59 3.08 -17.82 0.42
CA ALA A 59 3.43 -16.67 1.23
C ALA A 59 3.35 -17.10 2.69
N ALA A 60 4.50 -17.30 3.35
CA ALA A 60 4.49 -17.22 4.79
C ALA A 60 3.86 -15.86 5.12
N GLU A 61 2.79 -15.84 5.90
CA GLU A 61 2.30 -14.62 6.54
C GLU A 61 3.47 -14.12 7.39
N ALA A 62 4.33 -13.31 6.77
CA ALA A 62 5.64 -13.04 7.32
C ALA A 62 5.42 -12.27 8.63
N ALA A 63 5.86 -12.95 9.69
CA ALA A 63 5.74 -12.62 11.09
C ALA A 63 4.34 -12.84 11.68
N SER A 64 4.22 -13.95 12.42
CA SER A 64 3.64 -13.93 13.76
C SER A 64 4.22 -12.75 14.54
N THR A 65 3.63 -11.57 14.35
CA THR A 65 3.91 -10.37 15.14
C THR A 65 3.55 -10.72 16.58
N GLY A 66 4.51 -10.61 17.50
CA GLY A 66 4.24 -10.84 18.93
C GLY A 66 3.13 -9.92 19.41
N GLU A 67 2.38 -10.34 20.43
CA GLU A 67 1.24 -9.55 20.96
C GLU A 67 1.63 -8.10 21.26
N ASP A 68 2.82 -7.88 21.83
CA ASP A 68 3.37 -6.55 22.13
C ASP A 68 3.59 -5.70 20.87
N GLU A 69 4.13 -6.29 19.81
CA GLU A 69 4.37 -5.59 18.54
C GLU A 69 3.05 -5.27 17.85
N LEU A 70 2.07 -6.18 17.90
CA LEU A 70 0.74 -5.96 17.34
C LEU A 70 0.04 -4.82 18.06
N GLN A 71 0.08 -4.81 19.40
CA GLN A 71 -0.47 -3.74 20.21
C GLN A 71 0.22 -2.40 19.93
N HIS A 72 1.55 -2.41 19.78
CA HIS A 72 2.29 -1.21 19.43
C HIS A 72 1.87 -0.66 18.06
N ARG A 73 1.80 -1.52 17.04
CA ARG A 73 1.35 -1.12 15.70
C ARG A 73 -0.09 -0.60 15.72
N LEU A 74 -0.99 -1.26 16.45
CA LEU A 74 -2.37 -0.79 16.60
C LEU A 74 -2.43 0.61 17.21
N SER A 75 -1.60 0.89 18.22
CA SER A 75 -1.50 2.25 18.81
C SER A 75 -1.02 3.30 17.81
N GLN A 76 -0.10 2.93 16.90
CA GLN A 76 0.34 3.83 15.82
C GLN A 76 -0.77 4.09 14.80
N ALA A 77 -1.53 3.05 14.43
CA ALA A 77 -2.68 3.18 13.54
C ALA A 77 -3.75 4.08 14.16
N GLU A 78 -4.10 3.88 15.42
CA GLU A 78 -5.04 4.74 16.16
C GLU A 78 -4.59 6.20 16.19
N ALA A 79 -3.29 6.45 16.43
CA ALA A 79 -2.73 7.80 16.40
C ALA A 79 -2.81 8.43 14.99
N ALA A 80 -2.58 7.65 13.94
CA ALA A 80 -2.70 8.10 12.55
C ALA A 80 -4.15 8.43 12.18
N VAL A 81 -5.10 7.55 12.54
CA VAL A 81 -6.54 7.76 12.32
C VAL A 81 -7.04 8.98 13.09
N ARG A 82 -6.55 9.22 14.32
CA ARG A 82 -6.92 10.42 15.09
C ARG A 82 -6.49 11.72 14.40
N ARG A 83 -5.27 11.77 13.88
CA ARG A 83 -4.80 12.92 13.09
C ARG A 83 -5.60 13.09 11.79
N ALA A 84 -5.89 11.99 11.10
CA ALA A 84 -6.68 12.00 9.87
C ALA A 84 -8.11 12.51 10.11
N LEU A 85 -8.74 12.09 11.22
CA LEU A 85 -10.03 12.60 11.68
C LEU A 85 -10.02 14.12 11.85
N ASP A 86 -9.00 14.66 12.51
CA ASP A 86 -8.89 16.11 12.74
C ASP A 86 -8.76 16.89 11.42
N LEU A 87 -8.11 16.31 10.41
CA LEU A 87 -8.01 16.91 9.07
C LEU A 87 -9.35 16.84 8.32
N VAL A 88 -9.99 15.66 8.27
CA VAL A 88 -11.26 15.47 7.55
C VAL A 88 -12.39 16.28 8.19
N LYS A 89 -12.38 16.45 9.52
CA LYS A 89 -13.34 17.30 10.24
C LYS A 89 -13.32 18.75 9.78
N GLN A 90 -12.15 19.26 9.38
CA GLN A 90 -12.00 20.67 8.98
C GLN A 90 -12.60 20.95 7.59
N ALA A 91 -12.57 19.99 6.67
CA ALA A 91 -13.06 20.15 5.30
C ALA A 91 -13.62 18.84 4.73
N PRO A 92 -14.75 18.33 5.25
CA PRO A 92 -15.30 17.06 4.80
C PRO A 92 -15.94 17.18 3.42
N LEU A 93 -15.64 16.24 2.51
CA LEU A 93 -16.11 16.30 1.14
C LEU A 93 -17.59 15.89 0.98
N HIS A 94 -18.10 15.01 1.86
CA HIS A 94 -19.49 14.53 2.02
C HIS A 94 -20.26 14.00 0.79
N SER A 95 -19.95 14.44 -0.43
CA SER A 95 -20.74 14.22 -1.65
C SER A 95 -19.82 14.10 -2.87
N GLY A 96 -20.25 13.30 -3.85
CA GLY A 96 -19.50 12.96 -5.06
C GLY A 96 -20.03 11.66 -5.67
N ALA A 97 -19.99 11.54 -7.00
CA ALA A 97 -20.74 10.49 -7.73
C ALA A 97 -20.17 9.06 -7.58
N SER A 98 -18.94 8.90 -7.10
CA SER A 98 -18.28 7.58 -7.03
C SER A 98 -18.36 6.98 -5.63
N GLU A 99 -18.52 5.65 -5.59
CA GLU A 99 -18.19 4.85 -4.40
C GLU A 99 -16.70 5.06 -4.08
N PRO A 100 -16.35 5.31 -2.81
CA PRO A 100 -14.97 5.46 -2.44
C PRO A 100 -14.24 4.13 -2.60
N VAL A 101 -13.17 4.11 -3.37
CA VAL A 101 -12.26 2.96 -3.49
C VAL A 101 -10.92 3.40 -2.93
N LEU A 102 -10.43 2.69 -1.92
CA LEU A 102 -9.14 2.96 -1.30
C LEU A 102 -8.06 2.22 -2.09
N VAL A 103 -7.29 2.94 -2.90
CA VAL A 103 -6.25 2.36 -3.77
C VAL A 103 -4.95 3.14 -3.66
N ASN A 104 -3.82 2.43 -3.71
CA ASN A 104 -2.49 3.02 -3.85
C ASN A 104 -2.02 2.92 -5.32
N PRO A 105 -2.01 4.01 -6.11
CA PRO A 105 -1.63 3.98 -7.52
C PRO A 105 -0.20 3.48 -7.78
N ASN A 106 0.68 3.56 -6.78
CA ASN A 106 2.03 3.01 -6.89
C ASN A 106 2.00 1.49 -7.16
N GLU A 107 0.96 0.76 -6.74
CA GLU A 107 0.86 -0.68 -7.00
C GLU A 107 0.80 -0.98 -8.49
N ASP A 108 -0.03 -0.28 -9.25
CA ASP A 108 -0.17 -0.47 -10.69
C ASP A 108 1.08 -0.01 -11.44
N LEU A 109 1.69 1.10 -11.00
CA LEU A 109 2.92 1.61 -11.58
C LEU A 109 4.08 0.61 -11.40
N VAL A 110 4.26 0.09 -10.18
CA VAL A 110 5.30 -0.91 -9.89
C VAL A 110 5.05 -2.19 -10.68
N ARG A 111 3.80 -2.66 -10.80
CA ARG A 111 3.46 -3.83 -11.63
C ARG A 111 3.83 -3.61 -13.09
N THR A 112 3.54 -2.42 -13.62
CA THR A 112 3.86 -2.05 -15.01
C THR A 112 5.36 -2.07 -15.25
N VAL A 113 6.13 -1.44 -14.37
CA VAL A 113 7.60 -1.40 -14.48
C VAL A 113 8.22 -2.78 -14.27
N LEU A 114 7.70 -3.57 -13.31
CA LEU A 114 8.15 -4.94 -13.09
C LEU A 114 7.91 -5.82 -14.33
N ALA A 115 6.74 -5.71 -14.96
CA ALA A 115 6.44 -6.43 -16.19
C ALA A 115 7.39 -6.04 -17.34
N ASP A 116 7.70 -4.75 -17.49
CA ASP A 116 8.64 -4.26 -18.49
C ASP A 116 10.07 -4.78 -18.24
N VAL A 117 10.56 -4.70 -17.00
CA VAL A 117 11.89 -5.21 -16.62
C VAL A 117 12.00 -6.71 -16.91
N LEU A 118 10.98 -7.51 -16.54
CA LEU A 118 10.98 -8.95 -16.77
C LEU A 118 10.91 -9.32 -18.26
N ALA A 119 10.25 -8.51 -19.10
CA ALA A 119 10.22 -8.71 -20.54
C ALA A 119 11.63 -8.67 -21.18
N HIS A 120 12.57 -7.97 -20.54
CA HIS A 120 13.96 -7.87 -20.96
C HIS A 120 14.89 -8.92 -20.30
N GLN A 121 14.43 -9.69 -19.30
CA GLN A 121 15.20 -10.71 -18.57
C GLN A 121 14.80 -12.14 -18.98
N LYS A 122 14.96 -12.49 -20.26
CA LYS A 122 14.45 -13.77 -20.81
C LYS A 122 15.12 -15.04 -20.28
N GLU A 123 16.30 -14.93 -19.70
CA GLU A 123 17.10 -16.07 -19.23
C GLU A 123 16.80 -16.46 -17.78
N GLU A 124 16.06 -15.62 -17.05
CA GLU A 124 15.83 -15.82 -15.62
C GLU A 124 14.50 -16.51 -15.35
N GLN A 125 14.53 -17.53 -14.50
CA GLN A 125 13.34 -18.26 -14.09
C GLN A 125 12.89 -17.75 -12.73
N TRP A 126 11.69 -17.15 -12.71
CA TRP A 126 11.08 -16.60 -11.51
C TRP A 126 9.83 -17.39 -11.12
N SER A 127 9.71 -17.74 -9.84
CA SER A 127 8.48 -18.25 -9.27
C SER A 127 7.50 -17.11 -8.96
N ALA A 128 6.20 -17.42 -8.90
CA ALA A 128 5.18 -16.44 -8.53
C ALA A 128 5.45 -15.82 -7.15
N LEU A 129 5.93 -16.61 -6.18
CA LEU A 129 6.25 -16.14 -4.84
C LEU A 129 7.45 -15.17 -4.84
N GLN A 130 8.50 -15.46 -5.62
CA GLN A 130 9.65 -14.56 -5.76
C GLN A 130 9.23 -13.21 -6.37
N LEU A 131 8.40 -13.23 -7.40
CA LEU A 131 7.89 -11.99 -8.00
C LEU A 131 6.96 -11.22 -7.06
N ALA A 132 6.15 -11.92 -6.26
CA ALA A 132 5.32 -11.28 -5.26
C ALA A 132 6.16 -10.59 -4.18
N TRP A 133 7.27 -11.20 -3.76
CA TRP A 133 8.24 -10.55 -2.86
C TRP A 133 8.94 -9.37 -3.50
N ALA A 134 9.35 -9.47 -4.77
CA ALA A 134 9.94 -8.34 -5.49
C ALA A 134 8.96 -7.15 -5.59
N LEU A 135 7.68 -7.43 -5.88
CA LEU A 135 6.61 -6.44 -5.87
C LEU A 135 6.43 -5.80 -4.48
N ALA A 136 6.36 -6.62 -3.42
CA ALA A 136 6.21 -6.15 -2.05
C ALA A 136 7.39 -5.27 -1.60
N TYR A 137 8.63 -5.70 -1.87
CA TYR A 137 9.82 -4.90 -1.55
C TYR A 137 9.84 -3.59 -2.33
N SER A 138 9.47 -3.61 -3.60
CA SER A 138 9.41 -2.38 -4.41
C SER A 138 8.45 -1.35 -3.79
N LEU A 139 7.28 -1.80 -3.30
CA LEU A 139 6.29 -0.94 -2.65
C LEU A 139 6.73 -0.45 -1.25
N ARG A 140 7.59 -1.20 -0.54
CA ARG A 140 8.17 -0.74 0.73
C ARG A 140 9.18 0.39 0.57
N GLU A 141 9.78 0.54 -0.61
CA GLU A 141 10.74 1.61 -0.92
C GLU A 141 10.05 2.91 -1.40
N LEU A 142 8.72 2.89 -1.56
CA LEU A 142 7.95 4.01 -2.09
C LEU A 142 7.00 4.57 -1.02
N PRO A 143 6.92 5.90 -0.85
CA PRO A 143 5.89 6.50 -0.02
C PRO A 143 4.50 6.10 -0.54
N PRO A 144 3.59 5.56 0.31
CA PRO A 144 2.26 5.19 -0.13
C PRO A 144 1.47 6.41 -0.58
N LYS A 145 0.63 6.24 -1.62
CA LYS A 145 -0.20 7.30 -2.19
C LYS A 145 -1.67 6.88 -2.27
N TYR A 146 -2.23 6.38 -1.18
CA TYR A 146 -3.65 6.02 -1.11
C TYR A 146 -4.54 7.20 -1.50
N THR A 147 -5.51 6.90 -2.36
CA THR A 147 -6.54 7.84 -2.82
C THR A 147 -7.92 7.19 -2.68
N THR A 148 -8.97 8.03 -2.67
CA THR A 148 -10.36 7.61 -2.46
C THR A 148 -11.27 7.87 -3.67
N THR A 149 -10.74 8.49 -4.72
CA THR A 149 -11.52 8.90 -5.91
C THR A 149 -10.69 8.77 -7.20
N PRO A 150 -11.34 8.56 -8.36
CA PRO A 150 -10.65 8.57 -9.66
C PRO A 150 -9.94 9.91 -9.95
N LYS A 151 -10.48 11.02 -9.44
CA LYS A 151 -9.84 12.33 -9.54
C LYS A 151 -8.54 12.35 -8.73
N GLY A 152 -8.57 11.84 -7.49
CA GLY A 152 -7.38 11.70 -6.65
C GLY A 152 -6.32 10.82 -7.29
N GLU A 153 -6.73 9.69 -7.87
CA GLU A 153 -5.88 8.80 -8.65
C GLU A 153 -5.21 9.55 -9.82
N ALA A 154 -5.98 10.30 -10.61
CA ALA A 154 -5.43 11.08 -11.72
C ALA A 154 -4.38 12.12 -11.27
N TYR A 155 -4.57 12.76 -10.10
CA TYR A 155 -3.56 13.66 -9.52
C TYR A 155 -2.33 12.92 -9.02
N ALA A 156 -2.50 11.79 -8.33
CA ALA A 156 -1.38 10.97 -7.88
C ALA A 156 -0.53 10.49 -9.07
N ARG A 157 -1.18 10.17 -10.20
CA ARG A 157 -0.52 9.80 -11.46
C ARG A 157 0.13 10.97 -12.20
N ALA A 158 -0.34 12.20 -12.00
CA ALA A 158 0.31 13.37 -12.59
C ALA A 158 1.74 13.56 -12.07
N ASP A 159 2.02 13.17 -10.82
CA ASP A 159 3.38 13.14 -10.28
C ASP A 159 4.28 12.13 -11.01
N GLU A 160 3.71 11.05 -11.56
CA GLU A 160 4.44 10.01 -12.31
C GLU A 160 4.98 10.53 -13.64
N ILE A 161 4.41 11.61 -14.18
CA ILE A 161 4.87 12.25 -15.42
C ILE A 161 6.26 12.87 -15.21
N GLN A 162 6.66 13.14 -13.96
CA GLN A 162 8.01 13.58 -13.67
C GLN A 162 9.01 12.44 -13.91
N PRO A 163 10.06 12.64 -14.74
CA PRO A 163 11.04 11.59 -15.03
C PRO A 163 11.71 10.98 -13.79
N SER A 164 11.82 11.76 -12.71
CA SER A 164 12.34 11.32 -11.41
C SER A 164 11.49 10.25 -10.74
N ALA A 165 10.15 10.32 -10.87
CA ALA A 165 9.24 9.39 -10.24
C ALA A 165 9.35 7.99 -10.88
N VAL A 166 9.35 7.92 -12.22
CA VAL A 166 9.55 6.66 -12.95
C VAL A 166 10.93 6.06 -12.67
N ALA A 167 11.97 6.89 -12.63
CA ALA A 167 13.32 6.43 -12.31
C ALA A 167 13.40 5.81 -10.91
N GLN A 168 12.71 6.38 -9.91
CA GLN A 168 12.66 5.83 -8.56
C GLN A 168 12.00 4.45 -8.53
N VAL A 169 10.88 4.28 -9.24
CA VAL A 169 10.19 2.98 -9.35
C VAL A 169 11.06 1.95 -10.06
N LEU A 170 11.77 2.34 -11.13
CA LEU A 170 12.69 1.45 -11.83
C LEU A 170 13.83 0.98 -10.91
N VAL A 171 14.40 1.89 -10.13
CA VAL A 171 15.45 1.56 -9.14
C VAL A 171 14.91 0.63 -8.07
N SER A 172 13.71 0.90 -7.52
CA SER A 172 13.10 0.04 -6.50
C SER A 172 12.80 -1.36 -7.01
N VAL A 173 12.32 -1.48 -8.26
CA VAL A 173 12.07 -2.78 -8.91
C VAL A 173 13.37 -3.55 -9.10
N HIS A 174 14.41 -2.90 -9.62
CA HIS A 174 15.69 -3.57 -9.85
C HIS A 174 16.34 -4.02 -8.53
N SER A 175 16.39 -3.15 -7.51
CA SER A 175 16.96 -3.51 -6.20
C SER A 175 16.18 -4.65 -5.53
N SER A 176 14.86 -4.65 -5.66
CA SER A 176 13.99 -5.70 -5.12
C SER A 176 14.22 -7.05 -5.78
N LEU A 177 14.34 -7.09 -7.11
CA LEU A 177 14.69 -8.33 -7.82
C LEU A 177 16.07 -8.86 -7.41
N GLN A 178 17.07 -7.99 -7.29
CA GLN A 178 18.41 -8.39 -6.82
C GLN A 178 18.38 -8.93 -5.38
N ARG A 179 17.60 -8.30 -4.50
CA ARG A 179 17.39 -8.77 -3.13
C ARG A 179 16.80 -10.18 -3.11
N VAL A 180 15.72 -10.42 -3.84
CA VAL A 180 15.08 -11.75 -3.90
C VAL A 180 16.05 -12.80 -4.44
N LYS A 181 16.85 -12.47 -5.46
CA LYS A 181 17.90 -13.39 -5.95
C LYS A 181 18.91 -13.75 -4.87
N ALA A 182 19.39 -12.75 -4.11
CA ALA A 182 20.36 -12.97 -3.06
C ALA A 182 19.79 -13.86 -1.94
N GLU A 183 18.54 -13.64 -1.55
CA GLU A 183 17.83 -14.44 -0.54
C GLU A 183 17.64 -15.91 -0.99
N VAL A 184 17.42 -16.14 -2.29
CA VAL A 184 17.29 -17.49 -2.87
C VAL A 184 18.64 -18.18 -3.06
N SER A 185 19.69 -17.42 -3.42
CA SER A 185 21.03 -17.98 -3.67
C SER A 185 21.81 -18.27 -2.39
N GLY A 186 21.40 -17.67 -1.26
CA GLY A 186 21.99 -17.88 0.06
C GLY A 186 21.25 -18.90 0.93
N ALA A 187 20.14 -19.47 0.45
CA ALA A 187 19.36 -20.54 1.08
C ALA A 187 19.73 -21.91 0.51
#